data_AF-A0A0B2VVG0-F1
#
_entry.id   AF-A0A0B2VVG0-F1
#
_cell.length_a   1.000
_cell.length_b   1.000
_cell.length_c   1.000
_cell.angle_alpha   90.00
_cell.angle_beta   90.00
_cell.angle_gamma   90.00
#
_symmetry.space_group_name_H-M   'P 1'
#
loop_
_entity.id
_entity.type
_entity.pdbx_description
1 polymer ?
#
loop_
_entity_poly.entity_id
_entity_poly.type
_entity_poly.pdbx_seq_one_letter_code
_entity_poly.pdbx_strand_id
1 'polypeptide(L)'
;MACFFGRRETVCGTLDYLPPEMVMHKKHDATVDIWSLGIMLYEFLVGRPPFEAKEQNETFAKIAACIIHYPLDVAIPDGAKDLIGKLVRKDPSERLPLVNVLTHSWIKEVLAPQQIAAGDSGSVQTCELSATTETAKHCGKKC
;
A
#
# COMPACT_ATOMS: atom_id res chain seq x y z
N MET A 1 22.73 -5.52 21.83
CA MET A 1 21.82 -4.51 21.24
C MET A 1 21.75 -4.86 19.75
N ALA A 2 20.70 -5.43 19.15
CA ALA A 2 19.27 -5.40 19.44
C ALA A 2 18.65 -6.81 19.48
N CYS A 3 17.52 -6.89 20.18
CA CYS A 3 16.66 -8.06 20.31
C CYS A 3 15.91 -8.29 18.99
N PHE A 4 16.15 -9.41 18.28
CA PHE A 4 15.26 -9.88 17.22
C PHE A 4 15.01 -11.38 17.42
N PHE A 5 14.00 -11.65 18.25
CA PHE A 5 13.14 -12.84 18.33
C PHE A 5 13.76 -14.24 18.29
N GLY A 6 13.40 -15.01 19.32
CA GLY A 6 13.87 -16.36 19.59
C GLY A 6 13.56 -17.38 18.49
N ARG A 7 14.28 -18.51 18.62
CA ARG A 7 14.22 -19.77 17.88
C ARG A 7 12.80 -20.14 17.41
N ARG A 8 12.40 -19.60 16.27
CA ARG A 8 11.40 -20.10 15.32
C ARG A 8 12.07 -20.04 13.96
N GLU A 9 12.09 -21.14 13.23
CA GLU A 9 12.74 -21.22 11.91
C GLU A 9 11.99 -20.43 10.83
N THR A 10 10.80 -19.91 11.14
CA THR A 10 9.97 -19.12 10.23
C THR A 10 9.79 -17.69 10.75
N VAL A 11 10.59 -16.75 10.23
CA VAL A 11 10.24 -15.32 10.21
C VAL A 11 9.39 -15.14 8.96
N CYS A 12 8.07 -15.15 9.09
CA CYS A 12 7.15 -15.32 7.95
C CYS A 12 6.11 -14.19 7.89
N GLY A 13 6.56 -12.95 7.79
CA GLY A 13 5.64 -11.85 7.50
C GLY A 13 6.32 -10.48 7.39
N THR A 14 7.42 -10.26 8.12
CA THR A 14 8.17 -8.99 8.00
C THR A 14 9.11 -8.98 6.79
N LEU A 15 9.51 -10.15 6.27
CA LEU A 15 10.46 -10.25 5.15
C LEU A 15 9.82 -9.95 3.79
N ASP A 16 8.50 -10.16 3.65
CA ASP A 16 7.80 -10.06 2.36
C ASP A 16 7.69 -8.62 1.85
N TYR A 17 7.82 -7.65 2.76
CA TYR A 17 7.84 -6.21 2.47
C TYR A 17 9.26 -5.66 2.35
N LEU A 18 10.30 -6.49 2.52
CA LEU A 18 11.68 -6.03 2.56
C LEU A 18 12.18 -5.66 1.15
N PRO A 19 12.76 -4.46 0.94
CA PRO A 19 13.29 -4.06 -0.35
C PRO A 19 14.64 -4.72 -0.65
N PRO A 20 15.02 -4.82 -1.94
CA PRO A 20 16.21 -5.55 -2.38
C PRO A 20 17.51 -5.00 -1.81
N GLU A 21 17.62 -3.69 -1.59
CA GLU A 21 18.80 -3.07 -0.98
C GLU A 21 19.01 -3.52 0.48
N MET A 22 17.94 -3.77 1.24
CA MET A 22 18.05 -4.26 2.62
C MET A 22 18.40 -5.74 2.66
N VAL A 23 17.84 -6.56 1.74
CA VAL A 23 18.23 -7.96 1.54
C VAL A 23 19.71 -8.08 1.17
N MET A 24 20.22 -7.14 0.37
CA MET A 24 21.63 -7.08 -0.04
C MET A 24 22.54 -6.35 0.96
N HIS A 25 22.06 -6.00 2.15
CA HIS A 25 22.79 -5.25 3.18
C HIS A 25 23.44 -3.94 2.68
N LYS A 26 22.78 -3.26 1.74
CA LYS A 26 23.19 -1.94 1.23
C LYS A 26 22.63 -0.83 2.11
N LYS A 27 23.19 0.38 1.97
CA LYS A 27 22.62 1.58 2.58
C LYS A 27 21.22 1.81 2.01
N HIS A 28 20.31 2.23 2.88
CA HIS A 28 18.91 2.51 2.55
C HIS A 28 18.51 3.87 3.13
N ASP A 29 17.46 4.45 2.56
CA ASP A 29 16.89 5.73 2.96
C ASP A 29 15.36 5.62 3.06
N ALA A 30 14.63 6.73 3.10
CA ALA A 30 13.18 6.75 3.21
C ALA A 30 12.44 6.10 2.02
N THR A 31 13.11 5.79 0.92
CA THR A 31 12.48 5.14 -0.24
C THR A 31 12.13 3.67 0.01
N VAL A 32 12.58 3.07 1.11
CA VAL A 32 12.17 1.71 1.55
C VAL A 32 10.67 1.63 1.86
N ASP A 33 10.08 2.74 2.33
CA ASP A 33 8.65 2.82 2.61
C ASP A 33 7.84 2.84 1.30
N ILE A 34 8.38 3.41 0.23
CA ILE A 34 7.76 3.44 -1.11
C ILE A 34 7.67 2.01 -1.67
N TRP A 35 8.73 1.22 -1.51
CA TRP A 35 8.70 -0.19 -1.87
C TRP A 35 7.63 -0.94 -1.08
N SER A 36 7.66 -0.81 0.25
CA SER A 36 6.71 -1.48 1.14
C SER A 36 5.26 -1.11 0.81
N LEU A 37 4.99 0.14 0.46
CA LEU A 37 3.70 0.61 -0.03
C LEU A 37 3.26 -0.11 -1.31
N GLY A 38 4.17 -0.31 -2.27
CA GLY A 38 3.89 -1.05 -3.50
C GLY A 38 3.55 -2.53 -3.23
N ILE A 39 4.25 -3.17 -2.29
CA ILE A 39 3.95 -4.54 -1.85
C ILE A 39 2.57 -4.62 -1.20
N MET A 40 2.25 -3.71 -0.27
CA MET A 40 0.93 -3.66 0.37
C MET A 40 -0.19 -3.42 -0.64
N LEU A 41 0.03 -2.52 -1.61
CA LEU A 41 -0.96 -2.26 -2.66
C LEU A 41 -1.23 -3.51 -3.50
N TYR A 42 -0.19 -4.24 -3.90
CA TYR A 42 -0.35 -5.52 -4.59
C TYR A 42 -1.14 -6.51 -3.72
N GLU A 43 -0.80 -6.63 -2.44
CA GLU A 43 -1.46 -7.54 -1.51
C GLU A 43 -2.93 -7.20 -1.30
N PHE A 44 -3.32 -5.92 -1.26
CA PHE A 44 -4.73 -5.55 -1.16
C PHE A 44 -5.55 -5.95 -2.40
N LEU A 45 -4.93 -6.01 -3.57
CA LEU A 45 -5.61 -6.38 -4.81
C LEU A 45 -5.61 -7.90 -5.03
N VAL A 46 -4.57 -8.61 -4.59
CA VAL A 46 -4.37 -10.04 -4.87
C VAL A 46 -4.65 -10.93 -3.66
N GLY A 47 -4.62 -10.37 -2.45
CA GLY A 47 -4.82 -11.07 -1.17
C GLY A 47 -3.56 -11.73 -0.58
N ARG A 48 -2.41 -11.65 -1.27
CA ARG A 48 -1.12 -12.17 -0.81
C ARG A 48 0.06 -11.34 -1.34
N PRO A 49 1.23 -11.32 -0.68
CA PRO A 49 2.40 -10.62 -1.19
C PRO A 49 2.93 -11.20 -2.52
N PRO A 50 3.60 -10.38 -3.36
CA PRO A 50 4.07 -10.81 -4.68
C PRO A 50 5.29 -11.75 -4.61
N PHE A 51 6.12 -11.63 -3.56
CA PHE A 51 7.37 -12.38 -3.41
C PHE A 51 7.33 -13.48 -2.37
N GLU A 52 6.17 -13.71 -1.74
CA GLU A 52 6.00 -14.75 -0.73
C GLU A 52 6.40 -16.13 -1.31
N ALA A 53 7.12 -16.90 -0.49
CA ALA A 53 7.55 -18.25 -0.77
C ALA A 53 7.58 -19.08 0.53
N LYS A 54 7.67 -20.40 0.40
CA LYS A 54 7.76 -21.29 1.57
C LYS A 54 9.07 -21.09 2.33
N GLU A 55 10.16 -20.95 1.57
CA GLU A 55 11.51 -20.82 2.10
C GLU A 55 11.98 -19.36 2.01
N GLN A 56 12.64 -18.87 3.06
CA GLN A 56 13.12 -17.48 3.11
C GLN A 56 14.12 -17.15 1.99
N ASN A 57 14.99 -18.10 1.66
CA ASN A 57 15.96 -17.94 0.58
C ASN A 57 15.27 -17.77 -0.78
N GLU A 58 14.12 -18.42 -1.00
CA GLU A 58 13.33 -18.24 -2.21
C GLU A 58 12.68 -16.86 -2.25
N THR A 59 12.14 -16.39 -1.11
CA THR A 59 11.61 -15.02 -0.98
C THR A 59 12.70 -13.99 -1.30
N PHE A 60 13.92 -14.14 -0.75
CA PHE A 60 15.04 -13.25 -1.06
C PHE A 60 15.45 -13.30 -2.52
N ALA A 61 15.48 -14.48 -3.14
CA ALA A 61 15.77 -14.62 -4.56
C ALA A 61 14.72 -13.91 -5.43
N LYS A 62 13.43 -14.03 -5.09
CA LYS A 62 12.33 -13.33 -5.77
C LYS A 62 12.41 -11.81 -5.61
N ILE A 63 12.66 -11.33 -4.40
CA ILE A 63 12.88 -9.89 -4.12
C ILE A 63 14.07 -9.36 -4.94
N ALA A 64 15.18 -10.09 -4.97
CA ALA A 64 16.38 -9.70 -5.73
C ALA A 64 16.15 -9.70 -7.26
N ALA A 65 15.30 -10.61 -7.75
CA ALA A 65 14.87 -10.64 -9.15
C ALA A 65 13.92 -9.49 -9.50
N CYS A 66 13.08 -9.05 -8.54
CA CYS A 66 12.13 -7.96 -8.70
C CYS A 66 11.12 -8.18 -9.85
N ILE A 67 10.68 -9.43 -10.03
CA ILE A 67 9.70 -9.82 -11.05
C ILE A 67 8.36 -10.06 -10.37
N ILE A 68 7.37 -9.20 -10.63
CA ILE A 68 6.01 -9.34 -10.12
C ILE A 68 5.19 -10.18 -11.11
N HIS A 69 4.53 -11.22 -10.59
CA HIS A 69 3.60 -12.05 -11.34
C HIS A 69 2.17 -11.75 -10.93
N TYR A 70 1.32 -11.36 -11.88
CA TYR A 70 -0.10 -11.12 -11.63
C TYR A 70 -0.93 -12.38 -11.94
N PRO A 71 -1.77 -12.85 -11.00
CA PRO A 71 -2.67 -13.99 -11.25
C PRO A 71 -3.68 -13.68 -12.35
N LEU A 72 -4.04 -14.69 -13.15
CA LEU A 72 -5.03 -14.57 -14.23
C LEU A 72 -6.47 -14.63 -13.71
N ASP A 73 -6.66 -15.22 -12.53
CA ASP A 73 -7.94 -15.38 -11.83
C ASP A 73 -8.38 -14.12 -11.08
N VAL A 74 -7.52 -13.11 -10.98
CA VAL A 74 -7.83 -11.83 -10.31
C VAL A 74 -7.87 -10.70 -11.35
N ALA A 75 -9.00 -10.00 -11.42
CA ALA A 75 -9.15 -8.83 -12.29
C ALA A 75 -8.47 -7.61 -11.66
N ILE A 76 -7.24 -7.32 -12.10
CA ILE A 76 -6.46 -6.18 -11.61
C ILE A 76 -6.46 -5.08 -12.69
N PRO A 77 -6.91 -3.85 -12.37
CA PRO A 77 -6.87 -2.73 -13.31
C PRO A 77 -5.45 -2.46 -13.81
N ASP A 78 -5.29 -2.17 -15.10
CA ASP A 78 -3.97 -1.91 -15.67
C ASP A 78 -3.31 -0.67 -15.08
N GLY A 79 -4.10 0.34 -14.70
CA GLY A 79 -3.60 1.51 -13.96
C GLY A 79 -3.04 1.16 -12.58
N ALA A 80 -3.56 0.11 -11.93
CA ALA A 80 -3.04 -0.39 -10.66
C ALA A 80 -1.71 -1.12 -10.86
N LYS A 81 -1.61 -1.97 -11.90
CA LYS A 81 -0.36 -2.66 -12.28
C LYS A 81 0.75 -1.65 -12.61
N ASP A 82 0.41 -0.59 -13.33
CA ASP A 82 1.33 0.50 -13.66
C ASP A 82 1.82 1.23 -12.40
N LEU A 83 0.92 1.57 -11.46
CA LEU A 83 1.32 2.19 -10.20
C LEU A 83 2.23 1.28 -9.38
N ILE A 84 1.86 0.01 -9.21
CA ILE A 84 2.68 -0.98 -8.49
C ILE A 84 4.06 -1.10 -9.15
N GLY A 85 4.12 -1.18 -10.48
CA GLY A 85 5.37 -1.26 -11.24
C GLY A 85 6.29 -0.05 -11.04
N LYS A 86 5.73 1.13 -10.78
CA LYS A 86 6.49 2.36 -10.48
C LYS A 86 6.93 2.46 -9.01
N LEU A 87 6.21 1.83 -8.09
CA LEU A 87 6.56 1.79 -6.66
C LEU A 87 7.61 0.72 -6.36
N VAL A 88 7.47 -0.46 -6.99
CA VAL A 88 8.30 -1.65 -6.76
C VAL A 88 9.42 -1.70 -7.80
N ARG A 89 10.35 -0.73 -7.72
CA ARG A 89 11.58 -0.68 -8.53
C ARG A 89 12.79 -1.14 -7.73
N LYS A 90 13.67 -1.88 -8.40
CA LYS A 90 14.92 -2.38 -7.81
C LYS A 90 15.89 -1.26 -7.46
N ASP A 91 16.02 -0.27 -8.32
CA ASP A 91 16.74 0.96 -8.00
C ASP A 91 15.81 1.89 -7.18
N PRO A 92 16.19 2.25 -5.94
CA PRO A 92 15.37 3.12 -5.12
C PRO A 92 15.14 4.52 -5.73
N SER A 93 16.05 5.01 -6.56
CA SER A 93 15.93 6.31 -7.23
C SER A 93 14.91 6.32 -8.38
N GLU A 94 14.57 5.16 -8.92
CA GLU A 94 13.54 5.01 -9.95
C GLU A 94 12.13 4.89 -9.36
N ARG A 95 12.00 4.73 -8.04
CA ARG A 95 10.71 4.59 -7.38
C ARG A 95 9.93 5.90 -7.45
N LEU A 96 8.63 5.80 -7.73
CA LEU A 96 7.74 6.96 -7.75
C LEU A 96 7.72 7.62 -6.35
N PRO A 97 8.10 8.90 -6.21
CA PRO A 97 8.05 9.59 -4.93
C PRO A 97 6.63 9.61 -4.37
N LEU A 98 6.50 9.49 -3.04
CA LEU A 98 5.19 9.39 -2.37
C LEU A 98 4.24 10.55 -2.72
N VAL A 99 4.78 11.76 -2.88
CA VAL A 99 4.02 12.96 -3.30
C VAL A 99 3.35 12.80 -4.67
N ASN A 100 3.93 11.98 -5.56
CA ASN A 100 3.42 11.74 -6.91
C ASN A 100 2.47 10.53 -6.97
N VAL A 101 2.36 9.74 -5.90
CA VAL A 101 1.45 8.60 -5.84
C VAL A 101 -0.01 9.07 -5.89
N LEU A 102 -0.34 10.10 -5.11
CA LEU A 102 -1.69 10.69 -5.08
C LEU A 102 -2.07 11.38 -6.40
N THR A 103 -1.08 11.73 -7.23
CA THR A 103 -1.32 12.39 -8.52
C THR A 103 -1.38 11.40 -9.69
N HIS A 104 -1.15 10.10 -9.44
CA HIS A 104 -1.21 9.04 -10.44
C HIS A 104 -2.62 8.91 -11.05
N SER A 105 -2.70 8.70 -12.37
CA SER A 105 -3.98 8.67 -13.10
C SER A 105 -4.97 7.66 -12.50
N TRP A 106 -4.49 6.45 -12.19
CA TRP A 106 -5.32 5.42 -11.56
C TRP A 106 -5.90 5.86 -10.21
N ILE A 107 -5.10 6.53 -9.37
CA ILE A 107 -5.58 7.02 -8.07
C ILE A 107 -6.62 8.13 -8.27
N LYS A 108 -6.41 9.03 -9.23
CA LYS A 108 -7.39 10.07 -9.56
C LYS A 108 -8.70 9.50 -10.08
N GLU A 109 -8.65 8.44 -10.89
CA GLU A 109 -9.83 7.74 -11.40
C GLU A 109 -10.61 7.06 -10.27
N VAL A 110 -9.92 6.42 -9.32
CA VAL A 110 -10.54 5.76 -8.16
C VAL A 110 -11.13 6.79 -7.18
N LEU A 111 -10.44 7.91 -6.96
CA LEU A 111 -10.89 8.98 -6.05
C LEU A 111 -11.90 9.93 -6.69
N ALA A 112 -12.07 9.89 -8.02
CA ALA A 112 -13.12 10.66 -8.67
C ALA A 112 -14.47 10.24 -8.08
N PRO A 113 -15.40 11.18 -7.83
CA PRO A 113 -16.74 10.84 -7.38
C PRO A 113 -17.33 9.85 -8.38
N GLN A 114 -17.50 8.59 -7.96
CA GLN A 114 -18.24 7.64 -8.75
C GLN A 114 -19.66 8.19 -8.83
N GLN A 115 -20.03 8.73 -10.00
CA GLN A 115 -21.41 9.04 -10.27
C GLN A 115 -22.14 7.70 -10.24
N ILE A 116 -22.76 7.39 -9.09
CA ILE A 116 -23.70 6.29 -8.98
C ILE A 116 -24.78 6.60 -10.01
N ALA A 117 -24.74 5.88 -11.13
CA ALA A 117 -25.81 5.93 -12.12
C ALA A 117 -27.10 5.54 -11.39
N ALA A 118 -28.07 6.46 -11.37
CA ALA A 118 -29.39 6.24 -10.82
C ALA A 118 -30.02 5.01 -11.49
N GLY A 119 -30.12 3.90 -10.76
CA GLY A 119 -30.63 2.67 -11.32
C GLY A 119 -30.53 1.43 -10.44
N ASP A 120 -30.82 1.53 -9.14
CA ASP A 120 -31.62 0.52 -8.42
C ASP A 120 -32.03 1.08 -7.06
N SER A 121 -33.31 0.98 -6.76
CA SER A 121 -33.93 1.40 -5.51
C SER A 121 -33.53 0.45 -4.37
N GLY A 122 -32.47 0.81 -3.65
CA GLY A 122 -32.09 0.17 -2.39
C GLY A 122 -31.54 1.22 -1.43
N SER A 123 -32.36 1.61 -0.46
CA SER A 123 -32.03 2.62 0.55
C SER A 123 -30.81 2.23 1.38
N VAL A 124 -29.71 2.98 1.24
CA VAL A 124 -28.64 3.01 2.25
C VAL A 124 -28.50 4.45 2.72
N GLN A 125 -28.92 4.67 3.97
CA GLN A 125 -28.75 5.95 4.66
C GLN A 125 -27.25 6.23 4.83
N THR A 126 -26.75 7.27 4.17
CA THR A 126 -25.50 7.93 4.56
C THR A 126 -25.83 8.95 5.64
N CYS A 127 -25.31 8.76 6.85
CA CYS A 127 -25.28 9.82 7.86
C CYS A 127 -24.25 10.87 7.41
N GLU A 128 -24.73 12.01 6.92
CA GLU A 128 -23.90 13.19 6.69
C GLU A 128 -23.42 13.76 8.03
N LEU A 129 -22.11 13.74 8.24
CA LEU A 129 -21.46 14.57 9.26
C LEU A 129 -21.37 15.99 8.69
N SER A 130 -22.44 16.77 8.87
CA SER A 130 -22.47 18.18 8.52
C SER A 130 -21.75 19.00 9.60
N ALA A 131 -20.56 19.48 9.26
CA ALA A 131 -19.92 20.56 9.99
C ALA A 131 -20.67 21.86 9.70
N THR A 132 -21.57 22.28 10.60
CA THR A 132 -22.10 23.63 10.63
C THR A 132 -21.36 24.44 11.70
N THR A 133 -20.63 25.44 11.24
CA THR A 133 -20.12 26.55 12.04
C THR A 133 -21.27 27.29 12.71
N GLU A 134 -21.23 27.42 14.05
CA GLU A 134 -22.03 28.40 14.78
C GLU A 134 -21.14 29.20 15.73
N THR A 135 -21.15 30.52 15.51
CA THR A 135 -20.42 31.54 16.25
C THR A 135 -21.13 31.89 17.57
N ALA A 136 -20.34 31.95 18.64
CA ALA A 136 -20.40 32.90 19.77
C ALA A 136 -21.67 32.96 20.66
N LYS A 137 -21.51 32.62 21.96
CA LYS A 137 -21.59 33.54 23.14
C LYS A 137 -21.93 32.81 24.47
N HIS A 138 -21.09 33.10 25.48
CA HIS A 138 -21.46 33.45 26.87
C HIS A 138 -22.24 32.48 27.78
N CYS A 139 -21.55 31.90 28.78
CA CYS A 139 -21.84 31.88 30.25
C CYS A 139 -20.82 30.90 30.88
N GLY A 140 -20.04 31.11 31.95
CA GLY A 140 -20.30 31.79 33.21
C GLY A 140 -20.64 30.77 34.31
N LYS A 141 -19.76 30.64 35.33
CA LYS A 141 -19.93 29.98 36.66
C LYS A 141 -19.60 28.47 36.72
N LYS A 142 -18.51 28.09 37.41
CA LYS A 142 -18.44 27.70 38.84
C LYS A 142 -19.32 26.50 39.18
N CYS A 143 -18.69 25.33 39.29
CA CYS A 143 -18.74 24.41 40.43
C CYS A 143 -17.49 23.51 40.35
#